data_AF-A0A6H1C7V4-F1
#
_entry.id   AF-A0A6H1C7V4-F1
#
_cell.length_a   1.000
_cell.length_b   1.000
_cell.length_c   1.000
_cell.angle_alpha   90.00
_cell.angle_beta   90.00
_cell.angle_gamma   90.00
#
_symmetry.space_group_name_H-M   'P 1'
#
loop_
_entity.id
_entity.type
_entity.pdbx_description
1 polymer ?
#
loop_
_entity_poly.entity_id
_entity_poly.type
_entity_poly.pdbx_seq_one_letter_code
_entity_poly.pdbx_strand_id
1 'polypeptide(L)'
;MSAIGREFGFVPDPVALMAESPELLSAFTRSNALFERSILGEIEREVLVLTIATRNECHVCVALHSAKLTRMGAPGDLVDALRTGRALADERLEVLRRFTLAVLDSAGAVPDDRWAEFTAAGFTARNALEVVLGVGTFTLSTLANRLTAAELDPPLAPFAWRREEVAP
;
A
#
# COMPACT_ATOMS: atom_id res chain seq x y z
N MET A 1 4.48 23.69 7.52
CA MET A 1 4.01 22.77 6.46
C MET A 1 4.50 21.36 6.76
N SER A 2 3.61 20.36 6.71
CA SER A 2 3.98 18.94 6.82
C SER A 2 4.88 18.52 5.66
N ALA A 3 5.59 17.39 5.78
CA ALA A 3 6.40 16.86 4.68
C ALA A 3 5.55 16.56 3.43
N ILE A 4 4.31 16.13 3.64
CA ILE A 4 3.33 15.82 2.59
C ILE A 4 2.92 17.09 1.83
N GLY A 5 2.68 18.21 2.54
CA GLY A 5 2.38 19.49 1.89
C GLY A 5 3.52 20.05 1.02
N ARG A 6 4.77 19.64 1.26
CA ARG A 6 5.92 20.02 0.41
C ARG A 6 6.05 19.14 -0.84
N GLU A 7 5.65 17.88 -0.78
CA GLU A 7 5.73 16.93 -1.90
C GLU A 7 4.64 17.17 -2.94
N PHE A 8 3.44 17.55 -2.49
CA PHE A 8 2.27 17.72 -3.36
C PHE A 8 1.89 19.18 -3.66
N GLY A 9 2.44 20.17 -2.94
CA GLY A 9 2.02 21.57 -3.06
C GLY A 9 0.65 21.88 -2.44
N PHE A 10 -0.07 20.84 -2.01
CA PHE A 10 -1.29 20.85 -1.19
C PHE A 10 -1.24 19.62 -0.25
N VAL A 11 -2.12 19.54 0.74
CA VAL A 11 -2.30 18.30 1.52
C VAL A 11 -3.46 17.55 0.87
N PRO A 12 -3.25 16.36 0.29
CA PRO A 12 -4.35 15.57 -0.27
C PRO A 12 -5.43 15.34 0.78
N ASP A 13 -6.71 15.44 0.39
CA ASP A 13 -7.83 15.38 1.34
C ASP A 13 -7.81 14.10 2.22
N PRO A 14 -7.41 12.92 1.70
CA PRO A 14 -7.25 11.71 2.52
C PRO A 14 -6.21 11.87 3.66
N VAL A 15 -5.12 12.59 3.41
CA VAL A 15 -4.11 12.89 4.46
C VAL A 15 -4.59 14.03 5.35
N ALA A 16 -5.31 15.01 4.79
CA ALA A 16 -5.82 16.15 5.53
C ALA A 16 -6.79 15.71 6.64
N LEU A 17 -7.62 14.70 6.39
CA LEU A 17 -8.54 14.16 7.40
C LEU A 17 -7.82 13.52 8.59
N MET A 18 -6.59 13.02 8.42
CA MET A 18 -5.79 12.58 9.56
C MET A 18 -5.37 13.73 10.49
N ALA A 19 -5.40 14.98 10.02
CA ALA A 19 -4.98 16.15 10.81
C ALA A 19 -5.89 16.43 12.01
N GLU A 20 -7.11 15.86 12.04
CA GLU A 20 -7.98 15.86 13.22
C GLU A 20 -7.32 15.15 14.43
N SER A 21 -6.38 14.22 14.19
CA SER A 21 -5.42 13.75 15.19
C SER A 21 -3.99 14.08 14.73
N PRO A 22 -3.39 15.18 15.20
CA PRO A 22 -2.01 15.54 14.89
C PRO A 22 -1.00 14.43 15.19
N GLU A 23 -1.27 13.60 16.20
CA GLU A 23 -0.47 12.43 16.58
C GLU A 23 -0.50 11.35 15.49
N LEU A 24 -1.69 11.02 14.97
CA LEU A 24 -1.86 10.06 13.88
C LEU A 24 -1.16 10.54 12.61
N LEU A 25 -1.40 11.80 12.22
CA LEU A 25 -0.76 12.40 11.05
C LEU A 25 0.77 12.41 11.18
N SER A 26 1.29 12.76 12.37
CA SER A 26 2.72 12.74 12.67
C SER A 26 3.31 11.33 12.59
N ALA A 27 2.63 10.34 13.17
CA ALA A 27 3.04 8.94 13.11
C ALA A 27 3.10 8.43 11.67
N PHE A 28 2.02 8.60 10.90
CA PHE A 28 1.95 8.20 9.49
C PHE A 28 3.03 8.90 8.65
N THR A 29 3.18 10.22 8.77
CA THR A 29 4.16 10.97 7.97
C THR A 29 5.59 10.49 8.26
N ARG A 30 5.93 10.24 9.53
CA ARG A 30 7.26 9.76 9.92
C ARG A 30 7.50 8.32 9.47
N SER A 31 6.53 7.44 9.66
CA SER A 31 6.64 6.03 9.29
C SER A 31 6.68 5.86 7.76
N ASN A 32 5.90 6.64 7.01
CA ASN A 32 5.96 6.68 5.55
C ASN A 32 7.34 7.14 5.06
N ALA A 33 7.90 8.22 5.64
CA ALA A 33 9.24 8.66 5.28
C ALA A 33 10.34 7.62 5.61
N LEU A 34 10.15 6.81 6.64
CA LEU A 34 11.04 5.67 6.96
C LEU A 34 10.88 4.54 5.95
N PHE A 35 9.63 4.20 5.59
CA PHE A 35 9.31 3.18 4.61
C PHE A 35 9.84 3.55 3.21
N GLU A 36 9.75 4.81 2.80
CA GLU A 36 10.34 5.31 1.55
C GLU A 36 11.89 5.28 1.54
N ARG A 37 12.55 4.90 2.65
CA ARG A 37 14.00 4.62 2.73
C ARG A 37 14.34 3.13 2.87
N SER A 38 13.34 2.25 2.77
CA SER A 38 13.56 0.80 2.77
C SER A 38 14.46 0.37 1.61
N ILE A 39 15.06 -0.82 1.71
CA ILE A 39 15.80 -1.42 0.60
C ILE A 39 14.90 -2.17 -0.40
N LEU A 40 13.59 -2.27 -0.13
CA LEU A 40 12.61 -2.63 -1.16
C LEU A 40 12.65 -1.59 -2.30
N GLY A 41 12.63 -2.08 -3.53
CA GLY A 41 12.55 -1.23 -4.72
C GLY A 41 11.24 -0.43 -4.78
N GLU A 42 11.22 0.66 -5.54
CA GLU A 42 10.06 1.56 -5.53
C GLU A 42 8.76 0.87 -5.97
N ILE A 43 8.82 0.03 -7.01
CA ILE A 43 7.67 -0.77 -7.47
C ILE A 43 7.28 -1.83 -6.43
N GLU A 44 8.25 -2.45 -5.75
CA GLU A 44 8.00 -3.42 -4.68
C GLU A 44 7.25 -2.78 -3.51
N ARG A 45 7.64 -1.55 -3.12
CA ARG A 45 6.92 -0.79 -2.09
C ARG A 45 5.49 -0.55 -2.51
N GLU A 46 5.24 -0.08 -3.73
CA GLU A 46 3.89 0.17 -4.21
C GLU A 46 3.05 -1.10 -4.36
N VAL A 47 3.65 -2.25 -4.72
CA VAL A 47 3.00 -3.56 -4.68
C VAL A 47 2.52 -3.87 -3.27
N LEU A 48 3.37 -3.69 -2.26
CA LEU A 48 2.99 -3.88 -0.86
C LEU A 48 1.83 -2.96 -0.47
N VAL A 49 1.93 -1.66 -0.79
CA VAL A 49 0.90 -0.69 -0.40
C VAL A 49 -0.44 -0.99 -1.06
N LEU A 50 -0.44 -1.23 -2.37
CA LEU A 50 -1.66 -1.49 -3.12
C LEU A 50 -2.29 -2.82 -2.70
N THR A 51 -1.49 -3.81 -2.28
CA THR A 51 -1.98 -5.07 -1.68
C THR A 51 -2.75 -4.80 -0.39
N ILE A 52 -2.21 -3.99 0.52
CA ILE A 52 -2.89 -3.61 1.78
C ILE A 52 -4.15 -2.79 1.47
N ALA A 53 -4.06 -1.81 0.56
CA ALA A 53 -5.16 -0.94 0.19
C ALA A 53 -6.33 -1.72 -0.41
N THR A 54 -6.08 -2.65 -1.33
CA THR A 54 -7.10 -3.52 -1.93
C THR A 54 -7.69 -4.46 -0.90
N ARG A 55 -6.87 -5.12 -0.07
CA ARG A 55 -7.34 -6.03 1.01
C ARG A 55 -8.25 -5.31 2.01
N ASN A 56 -7.83 -4.13 2.44
CA ASN A 56 -8.58 -3.32 3.39
C ASN A 56 -9.73 -2.55 2.72
N GLU A 57 -9.84 -2.59 1.39
CA GLU A 57 -10.85 -1.88 0.60
C GLU A 57 -10.82 -0.35 0.75
N CYS A 58 -9.63 0.23 0.92
CA CYS A 58 -9.49 1.69 0.96
C CYS A 58 -9.52 2.26 -0.47
N HIS A 59 -10.71 2.66 -0.95
CA HIS A 59 -10.90 3.14 -2.32
C HIS A 59 -9.99 4.32 -2.73
N VAL A 60 -9.81 5.32 -1.86
CA VAL A 60 -8.88 6.44 -2.10
C VAL A 60 -7.43 5.98 -2.13
N CYS A 61 -7.03 5.05 -1.25
CA CYS A 61 -5.67 4.51 -1.23
C CYS A 61 -5.40 3.70 -2.51
N VAL A 62 -6.37 2.88 -2.95
CA VAL A 62 -6.26 2.13 -4.20
C VAL A 62 -6.10 3.09 -5.38
N ALA A 63 -6.89 4.16 -5.46
CA ALA A 63 -6.76 5.15 -6.53
C ALA A 63 -5.42 5.89 -6.50
N LEU A 64 -5.00 6.40 -5.33
CA LEU A 64 -3.72 7.11 -5.14
C LEU A 64 -2.52 6.26 -5.58
N HIS A 65 -2.44 5.02 -5.10
CA HIS A 65 -1.30 4.16 -5.37
C HIS A 65 -1.35 3.54 -6.78
N SER A 66 -2.54 3.38 -7.37
CA SER A 66 -2.67 3.09 -8.81
C SER A 66 -2.09 4.23 -9.65
N ALA A 67 -2.43 5.48 -9.33
CA ALA A 67 -1.91 6.65 -10.03
C ALA A 67 -0.38 6.78 -9.89
N LYS A 68 0.15 6.50 -8.68
CA LYS A 68 1.60 6.50 -8.42
C LYS A 68 2.31 5.45 -9.28
N LEU A 69 1.84 4.20 -9.30
CA LEU A 69 2.40 3.14 -10.15
C LEU A 69 2.37 3.50 -11.63
N THR A 70 1.25 4.00 -12.15
CA THR A 70 1.15 4.43 -13.55
C THR A 70 2.16 5.53 -13.88
N ARG A 71 2.34 6.52 -12.99
CA ARG A 71 3.34 7.59 -13.17
C ARG A 71 4.78 7.07 -13.15
N MET A 72 5.06 5.99 -12.42
CA MET A 72 6.35 5.33 -12.40
C MET A 72 6.62 4.48 -13.66
N GLY A 73 5.66 4.38 -14.58
CA GLY A 73 5.77 3.56 -15.78
C GLY A 73 5.53 2.07 -15.53
N ALA A 74 4.84 1.72 -14.45
CA ALA A 74 4.45 0.33 -14.19
C ALA A 74 3.53 -0.20 -15.31
N PRO A 75 3.65 -1.48 -15.70
CA PRO A 75 2.75 -2.11 -16.64
C PRO A 75 1.28 -2.01 -16.18
N GLY A 76 0.36 -1.75 -17.12
CA GLY A 76 -1.07 -1.59 -16.80
C GLY A 76 -1.70 -2.87 -16.22
N ASP A 77 -1.26 -4.03 -16.70
CA ASP A 77 -1.70 -5.34 -16.21
C ASP A 77 -1.28 -5.61 -14.75
N LEU A 78 -0.10 -5.12 -14.33
CA LEU A 78 0.32 -5.14 -12.93
C LEU A 78 -0.62 -4.31 -12.05
N VAL A 79 -0.94 -3.08 -12.48
CA VAL A 79 -1.84 -2.18 -11.75
C VAL A 79 -3.24 -2.81 -11.65
N ASP A 80 -3.77 -3.34 -12.75
CA ASP A 80 -5.08 -3.98 -12.78
C ASP A 80 -5.14 -5.24 -11.91
N ALA A 81 -4.08 -6.06 -11.90
CA ALA A 81 -4.01 -7.25 -11.05
C ALA A 81 -4.02 -6.88 -9.56
N LEU A 82 -3.24 -5.87 -9.16
CA LEU A 82 -3.22 -5.38 -7.77
C LEU A 82 -4.56 -4.77 -7.35
N ARG A 83 -5.22 -4.00 -8.23
CA ARG A 83 -6.54 -3.40 -7.98
C ARG A 83 -7.64 -4.45 -7.81
N THR A 84 -7.50 -5.61 -8.45
CA THR A 84 -8.49 -6.71 -8.41
C THR A 84 -8.08 -7.85 -7.49
N GLY A 85 -6.92 -7.76 -6.83
CA GLY A 85 -6.40 -8.80 -5.95
C GLY A 85 -5.96 -10.09 -6.66
N ARG A 86 -5.82 -10.06 -7.99
CA ARG A 86 -5.37 -11.21 -8.80
C ARG A 86 -3.87 -11.44 -8.64
N ALA A 87 -3.41 -12.63 -9.06
CA ALA A 87 -1.99 -12.96 -9.13
C ALA A 87 -1.26 -12.05 -10.11
N LEU A 88 -0.01 -11.71 -9.80
CA LEU A 88 0.86 -10.89 -10.62
C LEU A 88 1.68 -11.78 -11.58
N ALA A 89 1.99 -11.27 -12.76
CA ALA A 89 2.80 -12.00 -13.76
C ALA A 89 4.30 -12.04 -13.41
N ASP A 90 4.80 -11.01 -12.72
CA ASP A 90 6.17 -11.00 -12.20
C ASP A 90 6.24 -11.82 -10.91
N GLU A 91 6.99 -12.92 -10.93
CA GLU A 91 7.06 -13.86 -9.80
C GLU A 91 7.65 -13.20 -8.54
N ARG A 92 8.62 -12.29 -8.69
CA ARG A 92 9.24 -11.63 -7.53
C ARG A 92 8.22 -10.69 -6.86
N LEU A 93 7.45 -9.95 -7.64
CA LEU A 93 6.37 -9.10 -7.11
C LEU A 93 5.24 -9.94 -6.53
N GLU A 94 4.88 -11.07 -7.15
CA GLU A 94 3.85 -11.99 -6.64
C GLU A 94 4.27 -12.61 -5.30
N VAL A 95 5.53 -13.01 -5.14
CA VAL A 95 6.07 -13.48 -3.86
C VAL A 95 5.96 -12.40 -2.78
N LEU A 96 6.31 -11.15 -3.09
CA LEU A 96 6.14 -10.04 -2.14
C LEU A 96 4.68 -9.80 -1.78
N ARG A 97 3.76 -9.86 -2.76
CA ARG A 97 2.32 -9.72 -2.55
C ARG A 97 1.81 -10.83 -1.62
N ARG A 98 2.12 -12.09 -1.91
CA ARG A 98 1.72 -13.25 -1.11
C ARG A 98 2.31 -13.21 0.30
N PHE A 99 3.56 -12.79 0.45
CA PHE A 99 4.19 -12.62 1.75
C PHE A 99 3.54 -11.50 2.57
N THR A 100 3.21 -10.37 1.93
CA THR A 100 2.48 -9.27 2.57
C THR A 100 1.11 -9.72 3.10
N LEU A 101 0.36 -10.49 2.29
CA LEU A 101 -0.91 -11.08 2.71
C LEU A 101 -0.70 -12.07 3.87
N ALA A 102 0.31 -12.94 3.79
CA ALA A 102 0.62 -13.88 4.86
C ALA A 102 0.91 -13.18 6.19
N VAL A 103 1.70 -12.10 6.19
CA VAL A 103 1.96 -11.28 7.40
C VAL A 103 0.67 -10.73 7.99
N LEU A 104 -0.23 -10.20 7.17
CA LEU A 104 -1.51 -9.63 7.61
C LEU A 104 -2.46 -10.70 8.16
N ASP A 105 -2.57 -11.85 7.49
CA ASP A 105 -3.56 -12.88 7.80
C ASP A 105 -3.13 -13.74 9.01
N SER A 106 -1.82 -13.87 9.25
CA SER A 106 -1.28 -14.59 10.40
C SER A 106 -0.87 -13.68 11.57
N ALA A 107 -1.15 -12.39 11.50
CA ALA A 107 -0.69 -11.39 12.47
C ALA A 107 0.84 -11.48 12.73
N GLY A 108 1.62 -11.73 11.69
CA GLY A 108 3.08 -11.86 11.73
C GLY A 108 3.61 -13.26 12.03
N ALA A 109 2.76 -14.23 12.39
CA ALA A 109 3.14 -15.64 12.52
C ALA A 109 3.20 -16.32 11.14
N VAL A 110 4.07 -15.80 10.25
CA VAL A 110 4.16 -16.24 8.86
C VAL A 110 4.54 -17.72 8.78
N PRO A 111 3.79 -18.55 8.03
CA PRO A 111 4.11 -19.96 7.81
C PRO A 111 5.50 -20.17 7.18
N ASP A 112 6.18 -21.27 7.55
CA ASP A 112 7.54 -21.58 7.09
C ASP A 112 7.66 -21.68 5.56
N ASP A 113 6.63 -22.17 4.88
CA ASP A 113 6.60 -22.27 3.41
C ASP A 113 6.58 -20.87 2.76
N ARG A 114 5.78 -19.93 3.28
CA ARG A 114 5.74 -18.54 2.83
C ARG A 114 7.08 -17.84 3.07
N TRP A 115 7.72 -18.11 4.21
CA TRP A 115 9.05 -17.60 4.51
C TRP A 115 10.13 -18.16 3.57
N ALA A 116 10.09 -19.47 3.31
CA ALA A 116 11.01 -20.14 2.39
C ALA A 116 10.87 -19.58 0.97
N GLU A 117 9.65 -19.43 0.46
CA GLU A 117 9.38 -18.81 -0.85
C GLU A 117 9.91 -17.37 -0.93
N PHE A 118 9.69 -16.56 0.12
CA PHE A 118 10.17 -15.17 0.17
C PHE A 118 11.69 -15.08 0.08
N THR A 119 12.40 -15.89 0.86
CA THR A 119 13.87 -15.92 0.85
C THR A 119 14.44 -16.52 -0.44
N ALA A 120 13.79 -17.53 -1.02
CA ALA A 120 14.17 -18.12 -2.30
C ALA A 120 14.06 -17.13 -3.47
N ALA A 121 13.12 -16.19 -3.42
CA ALA A 121 13.01 -15.09 -4.38
C ALA A 121 14.09 -14.00 -4.20
N GLY A 122 15.01 -14.17 -3.25
CA GLY A 122 16.13 -13.25 -2.99
C GLY A 122 15.80 -12.12 -2.02
N PHE A 123 14.65 -12.15 -1.34
CA PHE A 123 14.39 -11.21 -0.25
C PHE A 123 15.12 -11.63 1.04
N THR A 124 15.44 -10.66 1.87
CA THR A 124 16.18 -10.85 3.12
C THR A 124 15.29 -10.67 4.35
N ALA A 125 15.79 -11.05 5.53
CA ALA A 125 15.11 -10.75 6.79
C ALA A 125 14.88 -9.24 6.99
N ARG A 126 15.77 -8.39 6.45
CA ARG A 126 15.56 -6.94 6.43
C ARG A 126 14.35 -6.56 5.59
N ASN A 127 14.19 -7.15 4.39
CA ASN A 127 13.00 -6.90 3.58
C ASN A 127 11.72 -7.34 4.30
N ALA A 128 11.74 -8.45 5.03
CA ALA A 128 10.58 -8.89 5.82
C ALA A 128 10.21 -7.87 6.92
N LEU A 129 11.18 -7.28 7.61
CA LEU A 129 10.92 -6.21 8.59
C LEU A 129 10.45 -4.91 7.92
N GLU A 130 10.91 -4.63 6.70
CA GLU A 130 10.39 -3.51 5.90
C GLU A 130 8.96 -3.76 5.43
N VAL A 131 8.56 -5.02 5.20
CA VAL A 131 7.16 -5.40 4.98
C VAL A 131 6.33 -5.09 6.23
N VAL A 132 6.82 -5.43 7.43
CA VAL A 132 6.14 -5.10 8.70
C VAL A 132 5.99 -3.58 8.88
N LEU A 133 7.04 -2.79 8.57
CA LEU A 133 6.97 -1.33 8.59
C LEU A 133 5.92 -0.79 7.62
N GLY A 134 5.84 -1.33 6.40
CA GLY A 134 4.83 -1.00 5.41
C GLY A 134 3.42 -1.36 5.90
N VAL A 135 3.23 -2.56 6.44
CA VAL A 135 1.96 -3.03 7.04
C VAL A 135 1.48 -2.06 8.11
N GLY A 136 2.34 -1.70 9.08
CA GLY A 136 1.96 -0.74 10.12
C GLY A 136 1.59 0.62 9.54
N THR A 137 2.44 1.16 8.66
CA THR A 137 2.25 2.49 8.05
C THR A 137 0.95 2.59 7.26
N PHE A 138 0.68 1.62 6.38
CA PHE A 138 -0.48 1.68 5.50
C PHE A 138 -1.75 1.12 6.13
N THR A 139 -1.65 0.40 7.25
CA THR A 139 -2.83 0.15 8.11
C THR A 139 -3.33 1.46 8.71
N LEU A 140 -2.45 2.34 9.22
CA LEU A 140 -2.87 3.67 9.71
C LEU A 140 -3.63 4.43 8.62
N SER A 141 -3.07 4.49 7.41
CA SER A 141 -3.65 5.23 6.29
C SER A 141 -4.98 4.64 5.81
N THR A 142 -5.01 3.33 5.56
CA THR A 142 -6.21 2.67 5.02
C THR A 142 -7.37 2.66 6.00
N LEU A 143 -7.10 2.48 7.30
CA LEU A 143 -8.15 2.52 8.33
C LEU A 143 -8.67 3.95 8.53
N ALA A 144 -7.79 4.94 8.64
CA ALA A 144 -8.21 6.33 8.81
C ALA A 144 -9.12 6.78 7.66
N ASN A 145 -8.69 6.58 6.42
CA ASN A 145 -9.44 6.98 5.23
C ASN A 145 -10.80 6.30 5.10
N ARG A 146 -10.88 5.02 5.49
CA ARG A 146 -12.15 4.29 5.50
C ARG A 146 -13.08 4.78 6.60
N LEU A 147 -12.54 4.97 7.80
CA LEU A 147 -13.30 5.42 8.97
C LEU A 147 -13.90 6.80 8.75
N THR A 148 -13.15 7.70 8.12
CA THR A 148 -13.58 9.07 7.83
C THR A 148 -14.36 9.21 6.52
N ALA A 149 -14.55 8.11 5.78
CA ALA A 149 -15.15 8.12 4.44
C ALA A 149 -14.49 9.18 3.53
N ALA A 150 -13.16 9.22 3.52
CA ALA A 150 -12.38 10.17 2.74
C ALA A 150 -12.83 10.18 1.27
N GLU A 151 -13.11 11.38 0.74
CA GLU A 151 -13.51 11.55 -0.65
C GLU A 151 -12.32 11.42 -1.60
N LEU A 152 -12.60 11.07 -2.85
CA LEU A 152 -11.59 10.99 -3.90
C LEU A 152 -11.36 12.36 -4.53
N ASP A 153 -10.13 12.86 -4.45
CA ASP A 153 -9.74 14.11 -5.10
C ASP A 153 -10.04 14.07 -6.62
N PRO A 154 -10.56 15.15 -7.24
CA PRO A 154 -10.91 15.16 -8.67
C PRO A 154 -9.79 14.72 -9.63
N PRO A 155 -8.51 15.06 -9.42
CA PRO A 155 -7.41 14.57 -10.26
C PRO A 155 -7.23 13.04 -10.25
N LEU A 156 -7.74 12.35 -9.23
CA LEU A 156 -7.66 10.89 -9.11
C LEU A 156 -8.89 10.17 -9.71
N ALA A 157 -9.88 10.90 -10.23
CA ALA A 157 -11.06 10.32 -10.86
C ALA A 157 -10.76 9.25 -11.94
N PRO A 158 -9.72 9.37 -12.79
CA PRO A 158 -9.35 8.31 -13.73
C PRO A 158 -8.94 6.99 -13.08
N PHE A 159 -8.55 7.03 -11.80
CA PHE A 159 -8.12 5.87 -11.01
C PHE A 159 -9.16 5.40 -10.00
N ALA A 160 -10.38 5.96 -10.04
CA ALA A 160 -11.48 5.59 -9.16
C ALA A 160 -11.64 4.07 -9.06
N TRP A 161 -11.92 3.59 -7.86
CA TRP A 161 -11.95 2.17 -7.56
C TRP A 161 -13.16 1.83 -6.70
N ARG A 162 -13.75 0.67 -6.98
CA ARG A 162 -14.75 0.00 -6.15
C ARG A 162 -14.41 -1.48 -6.15
N ARG A 163 -14.59 -2.15 -5.02
CA ARG A 163 -14.52 -3.61 -4.97
C ARG A 163 -15.64 -4.15 -5.85
N GLU A 164 -15.31 -5.08 -6.76
CA GLU A 164 -16.35 -5.86 -7.42
C GLU A 164 -17.05 -6.70 -6.35
N GLU A 165 -18.35 -6.51 -6.17
CA GLU A 165 -19.16 -7.42 -5.37
C GLU A 165 -19.09 -8.80 -6.03
N VAL A 166 -18.57 -9.78 -5.30
CA VAL A 166 -18.73 -11.18 -5.71
C VAL A 166 -20.23 -11.45 -5.60
N ALA A 167 -20.89 -11.60 -6.75
CA ALA A 167 -22.30 -12.01 -6.78
C ALA A 167 -22.46 -13.29 -5.93
N PRO A 168 -23.49 -13.36 -5.08
CA PRO A 168 -23.68 -14.45 -4.13
C PRO A 168 -23.77 -15.84 -4.78
#